data_AF-A0A1I1YNT6-F1
#
_entry.id   AF-A0A1I1YNT6-F1
#
_cell.length_a   1.000
_cell.length_b   1.000
_cell.length_c   1.000
_cell.angle_alpha   90.00
_cell.angle_beta   90.00
_cell.angle_gamma   90.00
#
_symmetry.space_group_name_H-M   'P 1'
#
loop_
_entity.id
_entity.type
_entity.pdbx_description
1 polymer ?
#
loop_
_entity_poly.entity_id
_entity_poly.type
_entity_poly.pdbx_seq_one_letter_code
_entity_poly.pdbx_strand_id
1 'polypeptide(L)'
;MNKWFYFNLLLLAAGIWQITEHSRFPAHVIFGAAGLLLFLFNWTRHAVFSTIRNTPNRQTKIKLANLSKKIVPYHRWIGTTTLIIILIHASLTINLFGFAWHNVKLLSGLIAGILLIAMVVSGWMRLFRSTGRKRMIHIWLGISLFIFISIHIGL
;
A
#
# COMPACT_ATOMS: atom_id res chain seq x y z
N MET A 1 -18.81 -3.60 8.56
CA MET A 1 -17.83 -3.74 7.46
C MET A 1 -16.55 -4.40 7.98
N ASN A 2 -15.66 -4.88 7.12
CA ASN A 2 -14.42 -5.52 7.57
C ASN A 2 -13.48 -4.52 8.27
N LYS A 3 -12.80 -4.95 9.35
CA LYS A 3 -11.81 -4.13 10.09
C LYS A 3 -10.77 -3.45 9.19
N TRP A 4 -10.35 -4.12 8.13
CA TRP A 4 -9.37 -3.58 7.17
C TRP A 4 -9.89 -2.38 6.38
N PHE A 5 -11.20 -2.23 6.18
CA PHE A 5 -11.74 -0.99 5.59
C PHE A 5 -11.58 0.19 6.52
N TYR A 6 -11.83 0.01 7.83
CA TYR A 6 -11.64 1.07 8.81
C TYR A 6 -10.17 1.47 8.92
N PHE A 7 -9.25 0.51 8.96
CA PHE A 7 -7.81 0.82 8.94
C PHE A 7 -7.40 1.55 7.66
N ASN A 8 -7.92 1.16 6.50
CA ASN A 8 -7.65 1.86 5.24
C ASN A 8 -8.16 3.31 5.26
N LEU A 9 -9.35 3.54 5.82
CA LEU A 9 -9.94 4.87 5.96
C LEU A 9 -9.18 5.74 6.96
N LEU A 10 -8.75 5.17 8.09
CA LEU A 10 -7.92 5.87 9.06
C LEU A 10 -6.58 6.28 8.46
N LEU A 11 -5.94 5.39 7.71
CA LEU A 11 -4.68 5.70 7.03
C LEU A 11 -4.86 6.77 5.94
N LEU A 12 -5.98 6.75 5.22
CA LEU A 12 -6.35 7.80 4.27
C LEU A 12 -6.52 9.15 4.99
N ALA A 13 -7.27 9.17 6.09
CA ALA A 13 -7.51 10.38 6.87
C ALA A 13 -6.20 10.96 7.43
N ALA A 14 -5.31 10.11 7.96
CA ALA A 14 -3.98 10.51 8.42
C ALA A 14 -3.12 11.08 7.28
N GLY A 15 -3.17 10.47 6.08
CA GLY A 15 -2.48 10.99 4.90
C GLY A 15 -3.02 12.36 4.46
N ILE A 16 -4.34 12.54 4.46
CA ILE A 16 -4.97 13.85 4.15
C ILE A 16 -4.55 14.90 5.19
N TRP A 17 -4.57 14.54 6.48
CA TRP A 17 -4.14 15.42 7.55
C TRP A 17 -2.70 15.92 7.33
N GLN A 18 -1.75 15.01 7.08
CA GLN A 18 -0.34 15.36 6.79
C GLN A 18 -0.19 16.29 5.57
N ILE A 19 -1.02 16.12 4.55
CA ILE A 19 -1.02 17.00 3.37
C ILE A 19 -1.53 18.41 3.73
N THR A 20 -2.52 18.52 4.63
CA THR A 20 -3.09 19.81 5.03
C THR A 20 -2.16 20.68 5.88
N GLU A 21 -1.13 20.10 6.50
CA GLU A 21 -0.11 20.85 7.24
C GLU A 21 0.82 21.67 6.33
N HIS A 22 0.79 21.42 5.01
CA HIS A 22 1.62 22.13 4.06
C HIS A 22 0.86 23.30 3.41
N SER A 23 1.42 24.51 3.50
CA SER A 23 0.86 25.72 2.88
C SER A 23 0.96 25.75 1.35
N ARG A 24 1.86 24.93 0.79
CA ARG A 24 2.03 24.67 -0.65
C ARG A 24 2.20 23.16 -0.83
N PHE A 25 1.94 22.63 -2.01
CA PHE A 25 2.14 21.21 -2.29
C PHE A 25 3.50 20.97 -2.97
N PRO A 26 4.60 20.78 -2.22
CA PRO A 26 5.89 20.50 -2.84
C PRO A 26 5.84 19.15 -3.56
N ALA A 27 6.65 19.00 -4.61
CA ALA A 27 6.63 17.82 -5.46
C ALA A 27 6.76 16.50 -4.67
N HIS A 28 7.68 16.43 -3.69
CA HIS A 28 7.87 15.22 -2.89
C HIS A 28 6.59 14.83 -2.12
N VAL A 29 5.81 15.79 -1.60
CA VAL A 29 4.52 15.52 -0.93
C VAL A 29 3.48 15.04 -1.94
N ILE A 30 3.42 15.62 -3.14
CA ILE A 30 2.50 15.18 -4.20
C ILE A 30 2.78 13.73 -4.60
N PHE A 31 4.05 13.38 -4.84
CA PHE A 31 4.42 12.00 -5.15
C PHE A 31 4.15 11.05 -3.99
N GLY A 32 4.39 11.47 -2.74
CA GLY A 32 4.04 10.71 -1.55
C GLY A 32 2.54 10.43 -1.44
N ALA A 33 1.71 11.46 -1.64
CA ALA A 33 0.25 11.36 -1.64
C ALA A 33 -0.28 10.46 -2.76
N ALA A 34 0.22 10.63 -3.99
CA ALA A 34 -0.15 9.77 -5.11
C ALA A 34 0.22 8.31 -4.86
N GLY A 35 1.42 8.06 -4.31
CA GLY A 35 1.86 6.73 -3.92
C GLY A 35 0.95 6.11 -2.84
N LEU A 36 0.59 6.88 -1.82
CA LEU A 36 -0.34 6.46 -0.78
C LEU A 36 -1.71 6.07 -1.35
N LEU A 37 -2.29 6.88 -2.24
CA LEU A 37 -3.60 6.59 -2.83
C LEU A 37 -3.58 5.29 -3.64
N LEU A 38 -2.56 5.06 -4.46
CA LEU A 38 -2.42 3.82 -5.23
C LEU A 38 -2.19 2.61 -4.30
N PHE A 39 -1.41 2.79 -3.24
CA PHE A 39 -1.24 1.77 -2.20
C PHE A 39 -2.57 1.41 -1.53
N LEU A 40 -3.35 2.39 -1.07
CA LEU A 40 -4.64 2.19 -0.41
C LEU A 40 -5.67 1.54 -1.35
N PHE A 41 -5.68 1.92 -2.62
CA PHE A 41 -6.49 1.25 -3.65
C PHE A 41 -6.11 -0.24 -3.74
N ASN A 42 -4.82 -0.54 -3.80
CA ASN A 42 -4.34 -1.92 -3.84
C ASN A 42 -4.64 -2.70 -2.56
N TRP A 43 -4.48 -2.06 -1.40
CA TRP A 43 -4.74 -2.65 -0.08
C TRP A 43 -6.23 -2.97 0.12
N THR A 44 -7.13 -2.17 -0.47
CA THR A 44 -8.58 -2.41 -0.43
C THR A 44 -8.95 -3.82 -0.85
N ARG A 45 -8.16 -4.46 -1.73
CA ARG A 45 -8.37 -5.86 -2.12
C ARG A 45 -8.26 -6.82 -0.93
N HIS A 46 -7.36 -6.59 0.00
CA HIS A 46 -7.26 -7.40 1.22
C HIS A 46 -8.56 -7.32 2.02
N ALA A 47 -9.10 -6.10 2.20
CA ALA A 47 -10.37 -5.87 2.88
C ALA A 47 -11.55 -6.55 2.15
N VAL A 48 -11.61 -6.45 0.82
CA VAL A 48 -12.63 -7.11 -0.01
C VAL A 48 -12.54 -8.63 0.11
N PHE A 49 -11.35 -9.23 -0.01
CA PHE A 49 -11.20 -10.68 0.12
C PHE A 49 -11.52 -11.19 1.52
N SER A 50 -11.18 -10.44 2.56
CA SER A 50 -11.54 -10.79 3.92
C SER A 50 -13.06 -10.68 4.13
N THR A 51 -13.71 -9.68 3.52
CA THR A 51 -15.18 -9.58 3.48
C THR A 51 -15.82 -10.79 2.79
N ILE A 52 -15.36 -11.16 1.60
CA ILE A 52 -15.85 -12.33 0.83
C ILE A 52 -15.82 -13.61 1.67
N ARG A 53 -14.74 -13.86 2.44
CA ARG A 53 -14.61 -15.07 3.27
C ARG A 53 -15.63 -15.11 4.40
N ASN A 54 -15.95 -13.96 4.97
CA ASN A 54 -16.79 -13.84 6.15
C ASN A 54 -18.28 -13.57 5.84
N THR A 55 -18.63 -13.26 4.59
CA THR A 55 -20.03 -13.07 4.19
C THR A 55 -20.78 -14.42 4.17
N PRO A 56 -21.89 -14.57 4.92
CA PRO A 56 -22.69 -15.80 4.90
C PRO A 56 -23.55 -15.89 3.63
N ASN A 57 -24.10 -14.77 3.15
CA ASN A 57 -24.96 -14.73 1.97
C ASN A 57 -24.18 -15.08 0.68
N ARG A 58 -24.58 -16.18 0.02
CA ARG A 58 -23.91 -16.70 -1.18
C ARG A 58 -23.97 -15.76 -2.38
N GLN A 59 -25.10 -15.10 -2.63
CA GLN A 59 -25.25 -14.18 -3.77
C GLN A 59 -24.33 -12.98 -3.64
N THR A 60 -24.25 -12.40 -2.43
CA THR A 60 -23.34 -11.29 -2.13
C THR A 60 -21.87 -11.72 -2.30
N LYS A 61 -21.53 -12.92 -1.82
CA LYS A 61 -20.19 -13.50 -1.99
C LYS A 61 -19.80 -13.64 -3.47
N ILE A 62 -20.71 -14.13 -4.31
CA ILE A 62 -20.50 -14.25 -5.76
C ILE A 62 -20.32 -12.87 -6.40
N LYS A 63 -21.18 -11.89 -6.07
CA LYS A 63 -21.09 -10.52 -6.59
C LYS A 63 -19.73 -9.89 -6.28
N LEU A 64 -19.28 -9.96 -5.03
CA LEU A 64 -17.98 -9.43 -4.60
C LEU A 64 -16.80 -10.18 -5.24
N ALA A 65 -16.88 -11.51 -5.37
CA ALA A 65 -15.85 -12.30 -6.02
C ALA A 65 -15.71 -11.95 -7.51
N ASN A 66 -16.83 -11.76 -8.22
CA ASN A 66 -16.82 -11.35 -9.62
C ASN A 66 -16.25 -9.93 -9.81
N LEU A 67 -16.62 -9.00 -8.92
CA LEU A 67 -15.99 -7.67 -8.90
C LEU A 67 -14.48 -7.77 -8.67
N SER A 68 -14.06 -8.54 -7.66
CA SER A 68 -12.63 -8.68 -7.36
C SER A 68 -11.86 -9.33 -8.51
N LYS A 69 -12.44 -10.29 -9.24
CA LYS A 69 -11.80 -10.95 -10.40
C LYS A 69 -11.42 -9.93 -11.48
N LYS A 70 -12.31 -8.97 -11.78
CA LYS A 70 -12.07 -7.91 -12.78
C LYS A 70 -10.88 -7.02 -12.42
N ILE A 71 -10.63 -6.80 -11.12
CA ILE A 71 -9.58 -5.90 -10.62
C ILE A 71 -8.20 -6.60 -10.50
N VAL A 72 -8.17 -7.95 -10.45
CA VAL A 72 -6.92 -8.71 -10.25
C VAL A 72 -5.80 -8.36 -11.24
N PRO A 73 -6.06 -8.22 -12.55
CA PRO A 73 -5.01 -7.93 -13.52
C PRO A 73 -4.32 -6.58 -13.24
N TYR A 74 -5.11 -5.57 -12.90
CA TYR A 74 -4.64 -4.20 -12.64
C TYR A 74 -3.87 -4.07 -11.33
N HIS A 75 -4.20 -4.87 -10.31
CA HIS A 75 -3.54 -4.82 -9.00
C HIS A 75 -2.01 -4.88 -9.07
N ARG A 76 -1.47 -5.75 -9.92
CA ARG A 76 -0.01 -5.88 -10.08
C ARG A 76 0.60 -4.62 -10.69
N TRP A 77 -0.02 -4.12 -11.76
CA TRP A 77 0.42 -2.90 -12.45
C TRP A 77 0.31 -1.67 -11.56
N ILE A 78 -0.77 -1.54 -10.80
CA ILE A 78 -0.93 -0.47 -9.80
C ILE A 78 0.14 -0.60 -8.72
N GLY A 79 0.50 -1.82 -8.31
CA GLY A 79 1.59 -2.06 -7.36
C GLY A 79 2.94 -1.61 -7.90
N THR A 80 3.26 -1.95 -9.14
CA THR A 80 4.47 -1.47 -9.83
C THR A 80 4.47 0.05 -9.98
N THR A 81 3.33 0.65 -10.34
CA THR A 81 3.18 2.12 -10.48
C THR A 81 3.39 2.81 -9.13
N THR A 82 2.83 2.23 -8.07
CA THR A 82 3.04 2.68 -6.68
C THR A 82 4.53 2.70 -6.36
N LEU A 83 5.25 1.61 -6.69
CA LEU A 83 6.69 1.52 -6.45
C LEU A 83 7.46 2.63 -7.20
N ILE A 84 7.19 2.84 -8.49
CA ILE A 84 7.86 3.89 -9.27
C ILE A 84 7.63 5.27 -8.64
N ILE A 85 6.39 5.59 -8.28
CA ILE A 85 6.03 6.86 -7.64
C ILE A 85 6.74 7.03 -6.28
N ILE A 86 6.79 5.97 -5.47
CA ILE A 86 7.46 6.00 -4.16
C ILE A 86 8.99 6.14 -4.30
N LEU A 87 9.60 5.56 -5.33
CA LEU A 87 11.03 5.78 -5.62
C LEU A 87 11.32 7.23 -5.98
N ILE A 88 10.44 7.87 -6.75
CA ILE A 88 10.54 9.32 -7.05
C ILE A 88 10.38 10.14 -5.75
N HIS A 89 9.36 9.84 -4.95
CA HIS A 89 9.16 10.48 -3.64
C HIS A 89 10.40 10.36 -2.74
N ALA A 90 10.98 9.17 -2.62
CA ALA A 90 12.17 8.93 -1.81
C ALA A 90 13.39 9.70 -2.34
N SER A 91 13.61 9.69 -3.67
CA SER A 91 14.69 10.43 -4.31
C SER A 91 14.60 11.94 -4.05
N LEU A 92 13.40 12.53 -4.25
CA LEU A 92 13.18 13.95 -3.97
C LEU A 92 13.39 14.28 -2.49
N THR A 93 12.90 13.44 -1.59
CA THR A 93 13.03 13.65 -0.15
C THR A 93 14.51 13.59 0.28
N ILE A 94 15.27 12.61 -0.17
CA ILE A 94 16.71 12.49 0.13
C ILE A 94 17.50 13.65 -0.49
N ASN A 95 17.14 14.08 -1.70
CA ASN A 95 17.81 15.21 -2.35
C ASN A 95 17.57 16.53 -1.61
N LEU A 96 16.35 16.75 -1.08
CA LEU A 96 15.98 17.98 -0.38
C LEU A 96 16.49 18.04 1.06
N PHE A 97 16.42 16.93 1.78
CA PHE A 97 16.67 16.90 3.23
C PHE A 97 17.95 16.16 3.62
N GLY A 98 18.64 15.54 2.66
CA GLY A 98 19.76 14.65 2.91
C GLY A 98 19.32 13.29 3.47
N PHE A 99 20.30 12.39 3.64
CA PHE A 99 20.08 11.11 4.30
C PHE A 99 20.58 11.16 5.74
N ALA A 100 19.69 10.90 6.70
CA ALA A 100 20.00 10.95 8.13
C ALA A 100 19.56 9.66 8.83
N TRP A 101 20.52 8.83 9.25
CA TRP A 101 20.27 7.56 9.94
C TRP A 101 19.55 7.71 11.29
N HIS A 102 19.60 8.89 11.92
CA HIS A 102 18.91 9.15 13.18
C HIS A 102 17.48 9.69 12.98
N ASN A 103 17.09 9.99 11.74
CA ASN A 103 15.73 10.47 11.45
C ASN A 103 14.78 9.28 11.31
N VAL A 104 13.95 9.07 12.33
CA VAL A 104 13.03 7.93 12.42
C VAL A 104 12.01 7.93 11.28
N LYS A 105 11.52 9.11 10.85
CA LYS A 105 10.57 9.23 9.73
C LYS A 105 11.22 8.80 8.41
N LEU A 106 12.48 9.18 8.18
CA LEU A 106 13.23 8.76 7.00
C LEU A 106 13.49 7.25 7.01
N LEU A 107 13.91 6.69 8.16
CA LEU A 107 14.14 5.25 8.30
C LEU A 107 12.87 4.42 8.11
N SER A 108 11.76 4.82 8.72
CA SER A 108 10.48 4.11 8.57
C SER A 108 10.00 4.15 7.11
N GLY A 109 10.22 5.27 6.41
CA GLY A 109 9.95 5.42 4.97
C GLY A 109 10.83 4.51 4.11
N LEU A 110 12.11 4.40 4.43
CA LEU A 110 13.04 3.50 3.74
C LEU A 110 12.63 2.03 3.91
N ILE A 111 12.29 1.62 5.13
CA ILE A 111 11.81 0.25 5.40
C ILE A 111 10.51 -0.02 4.65
N ALA A 112 9.57 0.94 4.64
CA ALA A 112 8.35 0.84 3.83
C ALA A 112 8.67 0.69 2.33
N GLY A 113 9.65 1.45 1.80
CA GLY A 113 10.12 1.33 0.43
C GLY A 113 10.68 -0.06 0.10
N ILE A 114 11.54 -0.62 0.97
CA ILE A 114 12.10 -1.97 0.82
C ILE A 114 10.99 -3.02 0.84
N LEU A 115 10.05 -2.90 1.77
CA LEU A 115 8.88 -3.78 1.85
C LEU A 115 8.01 -3.69 0.59
N LEU A 116 7.83 -2.49 0.03
CA LEU A 116 7.10 -2.30 -1.23
C LEU A 116 7.81 -2.96 -2.41
N ILE A 117 9.14 -2.87 -2.51
CA ILE A 117 9.92 -3.59 -3.52
C ILE A 117 9.67 -5.10 -3.39
N ALA A 118 9.84 -5.66 -2.20
CA ALA A 118 9.60 -7.09 -1.94
C ALA A 118 8.14 -7.51 -2.23
N MET A 119 7.18 -6.63 -1.91
CA MET A 119 5.75 -6.80 -2.15
C MET A 119 5.44 -6.90 -3.65
N VAL A 120 6.01 -6.00 -4.46
CA VAL A 120 5.87 -6.00 -5.92
C VAL A 120 6.54 -7.24 -6.53
N VAL A 121 7.80 -7.51 -6.17
CA VAL A 121 8.55 -8.68 -6.66
C VAL A 121 7.79 -9.98 -6.35
N SER A 122 7.34 -10.17 -5.10
CA SER A 122 6.57 -11.36 -4.73
C SER A 122 5.23 -11.45 -5.47
N GLY A 123 4.62 -10.32 -5.85
CA GLY A 123 3.41 -10.25 -6.67
C GLY A 123 3.61 -10.78 -8.08
N TRP A 124 4.72 -10.41 -8.73
CA TRP A 124 5.10 -10.89 -10.06
C TRP A 124 5.56 -12.35 -10.02
N MET A 125 6.35 -12.77 -9.02
CA MET A 125 6.80 -14.16 -8.85
C MET A 125 5.65 -15.18 -8.76
N ARG A 126 4.45 -14.75 -8.35
CA ARG A 126 3.25 -15.59 -8.27
C ARG A 126 2.62 -15.89 -9.63
N LEU A 127 2.94 -15.13 -10.68
CA LEU A 127 2.51 -15.45 -12.05
C LEU A 127 3.22 -16.69 -12.59
N PHE A 128 4.53 -16.78 -12.35
CA PHE A 128 5.33 -17.91 -12.82
C PHE A 128 4.98 -19.21 -12.09
N ARG A 129 4.84 -19.15 -10.76
CA ARG A 129 4.44 -20.31 -9.95
C ARG A 129 3.67 -19.85 -8.74
N SER A 130 2.37 -20.13 -8.72
CA SER A 130 1.51 -19.84 -7.58
C SER A 130 1.61 -20.99 -6.56
N THR A 131 2.11 -20.69 -5.36
CA THR A 131 2.15 -21.66 -4.24
C THR A 131 1.52 -21.04 -3.00
N GLY A 132 1.01 -21.88 -2.09
CA GLY A 132 0.46 -21.42 -0.80
C GLY A 132 1.48 -20.60 -0.01
N ARG A 133 2.74 -21.06 0.07
CA ARG A 133 3.83 -20.35 0.74
C ARG A 133 4.08 -18.95 0.15
N LYS A 134 4.19 -18.81 -1.18
CA LYS A 134 4.36 -17.51 -1.83
C LYS A 134 3.18 -16.57 -1.60
N ARG A 135 1.95 -17.11 -1.59
CA ARG A 135 0.76 -16.33 -1.24
C ARG A 135 0.83 -15.80 0.18
N MET A 136 1.26 -16.62 1.15
CA MET A 136 1.39 -16.18 2.54
C MET A 136 2.49 -15.13 2.71
N ILE A 137 3.66 -15.33 2.11
CA ILE A 137 4.74 -14.33 2.11
C ILE A 137 4.23 -12.99 1.57
N HIS A 138 3.54 -13.01 0.42
CA HIS A 138 2.96 -11.81 -0.18
C HIS A 138 1.95 -11.12 0.75
N ILE A 139 1.09 -11.89 1.44
CA ILE A 139 0.14 -11.31 2.42
C ILE A 139 0.88 -10.68 3.60
N TRP A 140 1.88 -11.37 4.17
CA TRP A 140 2.64 -10.86 5.31
C TRP A 140 3.44 -9.62 4.95
N LEU A 141 4.09 -9.59 3.79
CA LEU A 141 4.75 -8.39 3.26
C LEU A 141 3.77 -7.22 3.16
N GLY A 142 2.54 -7.47 2.71
CA GLY A 142 1.52 -6.44 2.61
C GLY A 142 1.09 -5.90 3.97
N ILE A 143 0.90 -6.78 4.96
CA ILE A 143 0.56 -6.37 6.34
C ILE A 143 1.71 -5.55 6.94
N SER A 144 2.95 -6.02 6.82
CA SER A 144 4.13 -5.28 7.28
C SER A 144 4.23 -3.91 6.60
N LEU A 145 4.06 -3.86 5.28
CA LEU A 145 4.07 -2.61 4.51
C LEU A 145 3.01 -1.63 5.00
N PHE A 146 1.78 -2.10 5.24
CA PHE A 146 0.70 -1.26 5.79
C PHE A 146 1.09 -0.65 7.15
N ILE A 147 1.67 -1.46 8.04
CA ILE A 147 2.13 -1.00 9.36
C ILE A 147 3.23 0.06 9.22
N PHE A 148 4.26 -0.19 8.40
CA PHE A 148 5.36 0.76 8.24
C PHE A 148 4.96 2.05 7.52
N ILE A 149 4.01 2.01 6.58
CA ILE A 149 3.42 3.22 6.00
C ILE A 149 2.66 4.00 7.08
N SER A 150 1.89 3.32 7.93
CA SER A 150 1.15 3.97 9.02
C SER A 150 2.09 4.66 10.00
N ILE A 151 3.20 4.01 10.36
CA ILE A 151 4.26 4.60 11.21
C ILE A 151 4.89 5.80 10.50
N HIS A 152 5.27 5.66 9.22
CA HIS A 152 5.91 6.74 8.47
C HIS A 152 5.04 8.00 8.32
N ILE A 153 3.72 7.83 8.18
CA ILE A 153 2.76 8.93 8.12
C ILE A 153 2.49 9.54 9.49
N GLY A 154 2.56 8.74 10.57
CA GLY A 154 2.29 9.19 11.93
C GLY A 154 3.48 9.83 12.66
N LEU A 155 4.70 9.66 12.13
CA LEU A 155 5.91 10.35 12.57
C LEU A 155 6.07 11.69 11.86
#